data_AF-A0A7Y1YLN0-F1
#
_entry.id   AF-A0A7Y1YLN0-F1
#
_cell.length_a   1.000
_cell.length_b   1.000
_cell.length_c   1.000
_cell.angle_alpha   90.00
_cell.angle_beta   90.00
_cell.angle_gamma   90.00
#
_symmetry.space_group_name_H-M   'P 1'
#
loop_
_entity.id
_entity.type
_entity.pdbx_description
1 polymer ?
#
loop_
_entity_poly.entity_id
_entity_poly.type
_entity_poly.pdbx_seq_one_letter_code
_entity_poly.pdbx_strand_id
1 'polypeptide(L)' 'MPTSELPASYDGELAEATVFLNPCHGEQYDILGRYISGPSPRGLDRFGVSVEGDHLIVKLTEFSYGSPAPSPAPSPAPS' A
#
# COMPACT_ATOMS: atom_id res chain seq x y z
N MET A 1 -28.30 21.01 -9.57
CA MET A 1 -27.31 20.16 -10.26
C MET A 1 -27.34 18.81 -9.57
N PRO A 2 -27.74 17.72 -10.23
CA PRO A 2 -27.92 16.43 -9.57
C PRO A 2 -26.58 15.86 -9.10
N THR A 3 -26.51 15.52 -7.82
CA THR A 3 -25.41 14.78 -7.17
C THR A 3 -25.30 13.41 -7.84
N SER A 4 -24.16 13.14 -8.47
CA SER A 4 -23.83 11.81 -9.00
C SER A 4 -23.79 10.82 -7.84
N GLU A 5 -24.73 9.89 -7.82
CA GLU A 5 -24.71 8.75 -6.91
C GLU A 5 -23.49 7.88 -7.22
N LEU A 6 -22.66 7.64 -6.20
CA LEU A 6 -21.62 6.61 -6.23
C LEU A 6 -22.31 5.23 -6.18
N PRO A 7 -21.87 4.23 -6.97
CA PRO A 7 -22.50 2.92 -6.97
C PRO A 7 -22.40 2.25 -5.60
N ALA A 8 -23.48 1.54 -5.29
CA ALA A 8 -23.68 0.78 -4.08
C ALA A 8 -22.53 -0.21 -3.82
N SER A 9 -22.08 -0.18 -2.56
CA SER A 9 -21.28 -1.18 -1.84
C SER A 9 -19.90 -1.50 -2.40
N TYR A 10 -18.92 -0.69 -2.02
CA TYR A 10 -17.81 -1.27 -1.26
C TYR A 10 -18.35 -1.46 0.16
N ASP A 11 -18.49 -2.69 0.60
CA ASP A 11 -19.16 -3.15 1.82
C ASP A 11 -18.38 -2.82 3.11
N GLY A 12 -17.66 -1.69 3.10
CA GLY A 12 -17.92 -0.63 4.06
C GLY A 12 -17.72 -0.95 5.53
N GLU A 13 -17.04 -2.03 5.88
CA GLU A 13 -16.32 -2.08 7.14
C GLU A 13 -15.09 -1.20 6.95
N LEU A 14 -15.30 0.11 7.05
CA LEU A 14 -14.26 1.09 7.38
C LEU A 14 -13.76 0.76 8.80
N ALA A 15 -13.17 -0.41 8.95
CA ALA A 15 -12.15 -0.58 9.96
C ALA A 15 -11.13 0.52 9.67
N GLU A 16 -10.63 1.14 10.73
CA GLU A 16 -9.39 1.91 10.78
C GLU A 16 -8.28 1.14 10.05
N ALA A 17 -8.28 1.17 8.71
CA ALA A 17 -7.52 0.26 7.88
C ALA A 17 -6.11 0.82 7.81
N THR A 18 -5.35 0.51 8.85
CA THR A 18 -3.93 0.80 8.97
C THR A 18 -3.08 -0.04 7.99
N VAL A 19 -3.74 -0.85 7.16
CA VAL A 19 -3.13 -1.80 6.25
C VAL A 19 -3.74 -1.67 4.85
N PHE A 20 -2.87 -1.59 3.84
CA PHE A 20 -3.20 -1.76 2.43
C PHE A 20 -3.00 -3.22 2.02
N LEU A 21 -4.02 -3.82 1.40
CA LEU A 21 -4.01 -5.20 0.92
C LEU A 21 -3.98 -5.22 -0.62
N ASN A 22 -3.00 -5.90 -1.21
CA ASN A 22 -2.98 -6.17 -2.64
C ASN A 22 -4.04 -7.23 -2.98
N PRO A 23 -5.01 -6.92 -3.87
CA PRO A 23 -6.11 -7.83 -4.18
C PRO A 23 -5.70 -9.06 -4.99
N CYS A 24 -4.53 -9.05 -5.63
CA CYS A 24 -4.09 -10.14 -6.51
C CYS A 24 -3.39 -11.28 -5.75
N HIS A 25 -2.46 -10.97 -4.85
CA HIS A 25 -1.63 -11.98 -4.18
C HIS A 25 -1.54 -11.80 -2.65
N GLY A 26 -2.31 -10.86 -2.08
CA GLY A 26 -2.48 -10.73 -0.64
C GLY A 26 -1.29 -10.11 0.10
N GLU A 27 -0.39 -9.41 -0.59
CA GLU A 27 0.61 -8.58 0.07
C GLU A 27 -0.05 -7.54 0.97
N GLN A 28 0.54 -7.32 2.14
CA GLN A 28 0.07 -6.36 3.13
C GLN A 28 1.16 -5.33 3.43
N TYR A 29 0.74 -4.07 3.51
CA TYR A 29 1.60 -2.93 3.80
C TYR A 29 0.96 -2.01 4.83
N ASP A 30 1.74 -1.39 5.70
CA ASP A 30 1.20 -0.33 6.56
C ASP A 30 0.89 0.95 5.75
N ILE A 31 0.22 1.92 6.37
CA ILE A 31 -0.09 3.22 5.72
C ILE A 31 1.15 4.03 5.30
N LEU A 32 2.34 3.68 5.79
CA LEU A 32 3.61 4.30 5.41
C LEU A 32 4.33 3.50 4.31
N GLY A 33 3.70 2.44 3.80
CA GLY A 33 4.22 1.57 2.74
C GLY A 33 5.24 0.55 3.20
N ARG A 34 5.39 0.31 4.52
CA ARG A 34 6.29 -0.73 5.02
C ARG A 34 5.68 -2.09 4.79
N TYR A 35 6.52 -3.04 4.36
CA TYR A 35 6.12 -4.44 4.19
C TYR A 35 5.65 -5.03 5.53
N ILE A 36 4.49 -5.68 5.52
CA ILE A 36 3.96 -6.48 6.64
C ILE A 36 4.07 -7.97 6.32
N SER A 37 3.50 -8.41 5.20
CA SER A 37 3.51 -9.83 4.79
C SER A 37 3.20 -10.02 3.30
N GLY A 38 3.37 -11.25 2.81
CA GLY A 38 3.06 -11.66 1.43
C GLY A 38 4.31 -11.86 0.56
N PRO A 39 4.11 -12.20 -0.73
CA PRO A 39 5.22 -12.63 -1.60
C PRO A 39 6.15 -11.51 -2.08
N SER A 40 5.81 -10.23 -1.88
CA SER A 40 6.64 -9.13 -2.36
C SER A 40 7.99 -9.08 -1.63
N PRO A 41 9.11 -8.90 -2.37
CA PRO A 41 10.45 -8.92 -1.79
C PRO A 41 10.81 -7.64 -1.01
N ARG A 42 9.94 -6.62 -1.00
CA ARG A 42 10.18 -5.31 -0.37
C ARG A 42 8.90 -4.54 -0.07
N GLY A 43 9.02 -3.46 0.70
CA GLY A 43 7.98 -2.43 0.89
C GLY A 43 7.68 -1.62 -0.37
N LEU A 44 6.69 -0.73 -0.29
CA LEU A 44 6.29 0.19 -1.38
C LEU A 44 7.31 1.33 -1.54
N ASP A 45 7.39 1.87 -2.77
CA ASP A 45 8.14 3.10 -3.03
C ASP A 45 7.41 4.32 -2.47
N ARG A 46 8.17 5.29 -1.97
CA ARG A 46 7.63 6.53 -1.40
C ARG A 46 8.01 7.69 -2.30
N PHE A 47 7.01 8.42 -2.76
CA PHE A 47 7.17 9.60 -3.61
C PHE A 47 7.11 10.88 -2.78
N GLY A 48 7.85 11.89 -3.22
CA GLY A 48 7.73 13.25 -2.73
C GLY A 48 6.35 13.81 -3.05
N VAL A 49 5.78 14.56 -2.11
CA VAL A 49 4.49 15.22 -2.26
C VAL A 49 4.58 16.70 -1.90
N SER A 50 3.80 17.53 -2.58
CA SER A 50 3.55 18.93 -2.21
C SER A 50 2.06 19.23 -2.25
N VAL A 51 1.64 20.25 -1.50
CA VAL A 51 0.28 20.79 -1.57
C VAL A 51 0.37 22.19 -2.15
N GLU A 52 -0.33 22.43 -3.25
CA GLU A 52 -0.35 23.69 -3.98
C GLU A 52 -1.80 24.14 -4.14
N GLY A 53 -2.24 25.07 -3.28
CA GLY A 53 -3.66 25.41 -3.15
C GLY A 53 -4.48 24.18 -2.73
N ASP A 54 -5.48 23.82 -3.52
CA ASP A 54 -6.37 22.68 -3.27
C ASP A 54 -5.87 21.37 -3.92
N HIS A 55 -4.66 21.38 -4.48
CA HIS A 55 -4.11 20.24 -5.21
C HIS A 55 -3.01 19.54 -4.42
N LEU A 56 -3.12 18.22 -4.28
CA LEU A 56 -2.02 17.35 -3.86
C LEU A 56 -1.23 16.91 -5.09
N ILE A 57 0.04 17.27 -5.14
CA ILE A 57 0.95 16.92 -6.24
C ILE A 57 1.87 15.77 -5.82
N VAL A 58 1.92 14.72 -6.63
CA VAL A 58 2.85 13.59 -6.46
C VAL A 58 4.00 13.74 -7.45
N LYS A 59 5.23 13.75 -6.96
CA LYS A 59 6.42 13.97 -7.77
C LYS A 59 7.08 12.65 -8.17
N LEU A 60 6.80 12.18 -9.37
CA LEU A 60 7.26 10.87 -9.85
C LEU A 60 8.78 10.72 -9.97
N THR A 61 9.52 11.82 -10.05
CA THR A 61 10.99 11.86 -10.13
C THR A 61 11.67 11.95 -8.76
N GLU A 62 10.93 12.28 -7.71
CA GLU A 62 11.44 12.37 -6.33
C GLU A 62 10.92 11.16 -5.56
N PHE A 63 11.65 10.05 -5.55
CA PHE A 63 11.21 8.84 -4.87
C PHE A 63 12.33 8.11 -4.14
N SER A 64 11.94 7.29 -3.16
CA SER A 64 12.82 6.36 -2.45
C SER A 64 12.28 4.95 -2.54
N TYR A 65 13.18 3.99 -2.73
CA TYR A 65 12.79 2.59 -2.78
C TYR A 65 12.26 2.11 -1.42
N GLY A 66 11.29 1.20 -1.48
CA GLY A 66 10.84 0.45 -0.30
C GLY A 66 11.94 -0.45 0.25
N SER A 67 12.03 -0.58 1.58
CA SER A 67 13.02 -1.43 2.23
C SER A 67 12.82 -2.91 1.88
N PRO A 68 13.90 -3.71 1.78
CA PRO A 68 13.77 -5.16 1.62
C PRO A 68 12.85 -5.76 2.67
N ALA A 69 12.04 -6.74 2.26
CA ALA A 69 11.32 -7.56 3.20
C ALA A 69 12.32 -8.31 4.10
N PRO A 70 11.92 -8.70 5.31
CA PRO A 70 12.69 -9.66 6.09
C PRO A 70 13.03 -10.87 5.22
N SER A 71 14.24 -11.42 5.35
CA SER A 71 14.56 -12.68 4.66
C SER A 71 13.47 -13.69 5.00
N PRO A 72 12.91 -14.42 4.01
CA PRO A 72 12.07 -15.55 4.34
C PRO A 72 12.89 -16.45 5.28
N ALA A 73 12.26 -16.92 6.36
CA ALA A 73 12.90 -17.90 7.22
C ALA A 73 13.42 -19.05 6.32
N PRO A 74 14.61 -19.60 6.58
CA PRO A 74 15.06 -20.75 5.81
C PRO A 74 13.97 -21.82 5.89
N SER A 75 13.55 -22.33 4.73
CA SER A 75 12.62 -23.46 4.69
C SER A 75 13.15 -24.56 5.61
N PRO A 76 12.32 -25.19 6.46
CA PRO A 76 12.79 -26.31 7.26
C PRO A 76 13.39 -27.34 6.30
N ALA A 77 14.62 -27.79 6.59
CA ALA A 77 15.27 -28.81 5.78
C ALA A 77 14.34 -30.04 5.69
N PRO A 78 14.20 -30.67 4.52
CA PRO A 78 13.50 -31.95 4.44
C PRO A 78 14.18 -32.92 5.42
N SER A 79 13.36 -33.67 6.17
CA SER A 79 13.83 -34.72 7.09
C SER A 79 14.55 -35.84 6.38
#